data_AF-A0A7V9IJ95-F1
#
_entry.id   AF-A0A7V9IJ95-F1
#
_cell.length_a   1.000
_cell.length_b   1.000
_cell.length_c   1.000
_cell.angle_alpha   90.00
_cell.angle_beta   90.00
_cell.angle_gamma   90.00
#
_symmetry.space_group_name_H-M   'P 1'
#
loop_
_entity.id
_entity.type
_entity.pdbx_description
1 polymer ?
#
loop_
_entity_poly.entity_id
_entity_poly.type
_entity_poly.pdbx_seq_one_letter_code
_entity_poly.pdbx_strand_id
1 'polypeptide(L)'
;MSCWLAVCDTTPRDAVAAATFTADDDAGGVLAAWDGHSAPVPGAVKVDPRCIDVNGEAAWVSLVLAAPGTWLLFDDIVVSHAIRAVLAGPPVDVVSTFVIGDDRFVGALTAVHGDDRTRLGHDPFAAIFRARLIRVGAGLLGRTPTPVGPMTQRYGAANPWPWDRFPDPFTPDGVHPARHGIGDAPHC
;
A
#
# COMPACT_ATOMS: atom_id res chain seq x y z
N MET A 1 8.21 -15.26 -2.70
CA MET A 1 8.30 -15.19 -1.24
C MET A 1 7.01 -14.57 -0.75
N SER A 2 6.30 -15.22 0.17
CA SER A 2 5.05 -14.69 0.72
C SER A 2 5.34 -13.95 2.02
N CYS A 3 4.72 -12.77 2.16
CA CYS A 3 4.75 -11.98 3.37
C CYS A 3 3.35 -11.94 3.97
N TRP A 4 3.28 -12.00 5.29
CA TRP A 4 2.05 -11.97 6.05
C TRP A 4 2.01 -10.73 6.92
N LEU A 5 0.84 -10.13 7.09
CA LEU A 5 0.60 -8.99 7.96
C LEU A 5 -0.56 -9.31 8.91
N ALA A 6 -0.45 -8.90 10.17
CA ALA A 6 -1.55 -9.01 11.12
C ALA A 6 -1.59 -7.80 12.06
N VAL A 7 -2.78 -7.53 12.61
CA VAL A 7 -2.96 -6.67 13.79
C VAL A 7 -2.80 -7.56 15.03
N CYS A 8 -1.98 -7.12 15.98
CA CYS A 8 -1.65 -7.83 17.20
C CYS A 8 -1.79 -6.91 18.42
N ASP A 9 -2.07 -7.50 19.58
CA ASP A 9 -2.16 -6.76 20.84
C ASP A 9 -0.78 -6.37 21.39
N THR A 10 0.23 -7.18 21.10
CA THR A 10 1.62 -6.96 21.55
C THR A 10 2.60 -7.30 20.42
N THR A 11 3.81 -6.77 20.50
CA THR A 11 4.86 -7.03 19.50
C THR A 11 5.28 -8.50 19.51
N PRO A 12 5.03 -9.25 18.41
CA PRO A 12 5.45 -10.65 18.32
C PRO A 12 6.98 -10.75 18.22
N ARG A 13 7.56 -11.74 18.90
CA ARG A 13 9.03 -11.92 18.93
C ARG A 13 9.63 -12.45 17.63
N ASP A 14 8.81 -13.13 16.83
CA ASP A 14 9.19 -13.82 15.59
C ASP A 14 8.83 -13.01 14.34
N ALA A 15 8.25 -11.81 14.50
CA ALA A 15 7.97 -10.91 13.40
C ALA A 15 9.27 -10.36 12.81
N VAL A 16 9.33 -10.28 11.47
CA VAL A 16 10.48 -9.70 10.76
C VAL A 16 10.47 -8.17 10.80
N ALA A 17 9.29 -7.59 10.94
CA ALA A 17 9.06 -6.16 11.10
C ALA A 17 7.79 -5.93 11.92
N ALA A 18 7.79 -4.91 12.78
CA ALA A 18 6.62 -4.58 13.59
C ALA A 18 6.66 -3.12 14.00
N ALA A 19 5.49 -2.49 14.05
CA ALA A 19 5.34 -1.13 14.52
C ALA A 19 4.04 -0.95 15.30
N THR A 20 4.11 -0.20 16.39
CA THR A 20 2.91 0.26 17.10
C THR A 20 2.15 1.25 16.24
N PHE A 21 0.83 1.24 16.32
CA PHE A 21 -0.01 2.25 15.68
C PHE A 21 -1.03 2.84 16.66
N THR A 22 -1.45 4.07 16.39
CA THR A 22 -2.59 4.72 17.05
C THR A 22 -3.72 4.89 16.03
N ALA A 23 -4.97 4.72 16.47
CA ALA A 23 -6.16 5.00 15.67
C ALA A 23 -6.86 6.25 16.20
N ASP A 24 -7.50 7.02 15.32
CA ASP A 24 -8.26 8.22 15.74
C ASP A 24 -9.43 7.87 16.68
N ASP A 25 -10.05 6.70 16.49
CA ASP A 25 -11.31 6.31 17.14
C ASP A 25 -11.19 5.09 18.07
N ASP A 26 -9.99 4.56 18.32
CA ASP A 26 -9.84 3.25 18.96
C ASP A 26 -8.52 3.07 19.70
N ALA A 27 -8.45 2.04 20.55
CA ALA A 27 -7.19 1.62 21.15
C ALA A 27 -6.17 1.27 20.04
N GLY A 28 -4.95 1.80 20.19
CA GLY A 28 -3.83 1.44 19.33
C GLY A 28 -3.50 -0.05 19.41
N GLY A 29 -2.58 -0.49 18.57
CA GLY A 29 -2.12 -1.87 18.56
C GLY A 29 -0.75 -2.00 17.92
N VAL A 30 -0.38 -3.21 17.53
CA VAL A 30 0.83 -3.48 16.76
C VAL A 30 0.44 -4.04 15.40
N LEU A 31 1.00 -3.47 14.33
CA LEU A 31 1.05 -4.16 13.05
C LEU A 31 2.36 -4.92 12.97
N ALA A 32 2.30 -6.19 12.65
CA ALA A 32 3.46 -7.07 12.54
C ALA A 32 3.45 -7.81 11.21
N ALA A 33 4.64 -8.03 10.67
CA ALA A 33 4.87 -8.75 9.42
C ALA A 33 5.79 -9.96 9.63
N TRP A 34 5.57 -11.01 8.84
CA TRP A 34 6.38 -12.22 8.83
C TRP A 34 6.62 -12.69 7.40
N ASP A 35 7.80 -13.25 7.17
CA ASP A 35 8.08 -14.02 5.97
C ASP A 35 7.68 -15.48 6.17
N GLY A 36 7.12 -16.12 5.13
CA GLY A 36 6.86 -17.55 5.19
C GLY A 36 5.79 -18.03 4.22
N HIS A 37 5.68 -19.34 4.04
CA HIS A 37 4.73 -19.95 3.12
C HIS A 37 3.31 -20.12 3.72
N SER A 38 3.18 -20.00 5.03
CA SER A 38 1.93 -20.20 5.78
C SER A 38 1.68 -19.03 6.74
N ALA A 39 0.41 -18.77 7.03
CA ALA A 39 0.01 -17.77 8.01
C ALA A 39 0.63 -18.09 9.39
N PRO A 40 1.38 -17.15 10.00
CA PRO A 40 2.06 -17.38 11.28
C PRO A 40 1.11 -17.31 12.47
N VAL A 41 0.04 -16.50 12.36
CA VAL A 41 -0.94 -16.28 13.41
C VAL A 41 -2.36 -16.24 12.84
N PRO A 42 -3.40 -16.53 13.64
CA PRO A 42 -4.79 -16.33 13.23
C PRO A 42 -5.04 -14.89 12.79
N GLY A 43 -5.74 -14.72 11.67
CA GLY A 43 -6.04 -13.40 11.11
C GLY A 43 -4.91 -12.77 10.29
N ALA A 44 -3.75 -13.42 10.17
CA ALA A 44 -2.71 -12.95 9.26
C ALA A 44 -3.15 -13.06 7.79
N VAL A 45 -2.93 -11.98 7.05
CA VAL A 45 -3.29 -11.86 5.64
C VAL A 45 -2.02 -11.75 4.79
N LYS A 46 -2.03 -12.29 3.57
CA LYS A 46 -0.91 -12.09 2.65
C LYS A 46 -0.85 -10.61 2.27
N VAL A 47 0.35 -10.05 2.23
CA VAL A 47 0.65 -8.68 1.80
C VAL A 47 1.80 -8.69 0.79
N ASP A 48 1.93 -7.64 -0.02
CA ASP A 48 3.09 -7.46 -0.89
C ASP A 48 4.36 -7.28 -0.03
N PRO A 49 5.37 -8.16 -0.14
CA PRO A 49 6.59 -8.05 0.66
C PRO A 49 7.33 -6.73 0.45
N ARG A 50 7.18 -6.07 -0.69
CA ARG A 50 7.84 -4.77 -0.96
C ARG A 50 7.27 -3.61 -0.15
N CYS A 51 6.10 -3.80 0.47
CA CYS A 51 5.53 -2.83 1.39
C CYS A 51 6.20 -2.87 2.77
N ILE A 52 6.97 -3.93 3.06
CA ILE A 52 7.56 -4.15 4.37
C ILE A 52 9.04 -3.75 4.38
N ASP A 53 9.41 -2.91 5.33
CA ASP A 53 10.79 -2.47 5.58
C ASP A 53 11.00 -2.27 7.09
N VAL A 54 11.95 -3.01 7.66
CA VAL A 54 12.36 -2.90 9.07
C VAL A 54 12.97 -1.54 9.41
N ASN A 55 13.39 -0.77 8.40
CA ASN A 55 13.87 0.60 8.54
C ASN A 55 12.87 1.63 8.03
N GLY A 56 11.64 1.20 7.75
CA GLY A 56 10.58 2.05 7.22
C GLY A 56 10.26 3.25 8.10
N GLU A 57 10.02 4.41 7.49
CA GLU A 57 9.62 5.63 8.20
C GLU A 57 8.17 5.49 8.74
N ALA A 58 7.84 6.28 9.77
CA ALA A 58 6.45 6.36 10.22
C ALA A 58 5.52 6.82 9.08
N ALA A 59 4.28 6.34 9.11
CA ALA A 59 3.31 6.59 8.04
C ALA A 59 1.89 6.72 8.56
N TRP A 60 1.10 7.56 7.90
CA TRP A 60 -0.35 7.45 7.98
C TRP A 60 -0.80 6.31 7.07
N VAL A 61 -1.77 5.53 7.53
CA VAL A 61 -2.27 4.35 6.81
C VAL A 61 -3.80 4.37 6.83
N SER A 62 -4.40 4.20 5.67
CA SER A 62 -5.78 3.72 5.54
C SER A 62 -5.72 2.20 5.54
N LEU A 63 -6.14 1.58 6.65
CA LEU A 63 -6.18 0.14 6.82
C LEU A 63 -7.61 -0.36 6.61
N VAL A 64 -7.82 -1.05 5.51
CA VAL A 64 -9.11 -1.65 5.13
C VAL A 64 -9.03 -3.14 5.39
N LEU A 65 -9.89 -3.67 6.26
CA LEU A 65 -9.98 -5.09 6.57
C LEU A 65 -11.44 -5.52 6.59
N ALA A 66 -11.73 -6.64 5.94
CA ALA A 66 -13.03 -7.28 6.00
C ALA A 66 -13.31 -7.82 7.42
N ALA A 67 -14.59 -7.93 7.78
CA ALA A 67 -14.98 -8.68 8.97
C ALA A 67 -14.58 -10.16 8.83
N PRO A 68 -14.29 -10.88 9.93
CA PRO A 68 -13.96 -12.29 9.87
C PRO A 68 -14.99 -13.11 9.08
N GLY A 69 -14.51 -13.95 8.17
CA GLY A 69 -15.36 -14.75 7.28
C GLY A 69 -15.93 -14.02 6.06
N THR A 70 -15.68 -12.72 5.92
CA THR A 70 -16.09 -11.93 4.75
C THR A 70 -14.92 -11.75 3.79
N TRP A 71 -15.17 -11.92 2.50
CA TRP A 71 -14.19 -11.76 1.43
C TRP A 71 -14.90 -11.54 0.10
N LEU A 72 -14.15 -11.02 -0.88
CA LEU A 72 -14.55 -10.99 -2.29
C LEU A 72 -13.53 -11.77 -3.11
N LEU A 73 -13.93 -12.19 -4.32
CA LEU A 73 -12.93 -12.66 -5.27
C LEU A 73 -12.01 -11.51 -5.64
N PHE A 74 -10.73 -11.79 -5.81
CA PHE A 74 -9.73 -10.77 -6.12
C PHE A 74 -9.97 -10.08 -7.47
N ASP A 75 -10.53 -10.82 -8.42
CA ASP A 75 -10.92 -10.33 -9.75
C ASP A 75 -12.34 -9.74 -9.79
N ASP A 76 -13.03 -9.65 -8.65
CA ASP A 76 -14.32 -8.99 -8.56
C ASP A 76 -14.22 -7.56 -9.12
N ILE A 77 -15.26 -7.14 -9.84
CA ILE A 77 -15.31 -5.84 -10.51
C ILE A 77 -15.12 -4.68 -9.53
N VAL A 78 -15.61 -4.80 -8.29
CA VAL A 78 -15.47 -3.73 -7.28
C VAL A 78 -14.02 -3.62 -6.79
N VAL A 79 -13.34 -4.76 -6.63
CA VAL A 79 -11.91 -4.82 -6.25
C VAL A 79 -11.06 -4.25 -7.37
N SER A 80 -11.31 -4.68 -8.61
CA SER A 80 -10.65 -4.17 -9.80
C SER A 80 -10.85 -2.66 -9.98
N HIS A 81 -12.06 -2.17 -9.71
CA HIS A 81 -12.35 -0.73 -9.79
C HIS A 81 -11.60 0.06 -8.71
N ALA A 82 -11.58 -0.40 -7.46
CA ALA A 82 -10.81 0.26 -6.40
C ALA A 82 -9.31 0.31 -6.71
N ILE A 83 -8.75 -0.79 -7.23
CA ILE A 83 -7.36 -0.85 -7.69
C ILE A 83 -7.09 0.20 -8.77
N ARG A 84 -7.93 0.27 -9.81
CA ARG A 84 -7.79 1.27 -10.87
C ARG A 84 -7.91 2.69 -10.35
N ALA A 85 -8.83 2.93 -9.42
CA ALA A 85 -9.03 4.25 -8.82
C ALA A 85 -7.81 4.71 -8.01
N VAL A 86 -7.17 3.82 -7.24
CA VAL A 86 -5.91 4.14 -6.55
C VAL A 86 -4.81 4.48 -7.55
N LEU A 87 -4.67 3.67 -8.60
CA LEU A 87 -3.63 3.86 -9.62
C LEU A 87 -3.84 5.12 -10.48
N ALA A 88 -5.09 5.54 -10.68
CA ALA A 88 -5.42 6.78 -11.39
C ALA A 88 -5.33 8.02 -10.48
N GLY A 89 -5.32 7.83 -9.16
CA GLY A 89 -5.30 8.89 -8.17
C GLY A 89 -3.93 9.54 -7.97
N PRO A 90 -3.85 10.52 -7.05
CA PRO A 90 -2.58 11.08 -6.61
C PRO A 90 -1.64 10.01 -6.06
N PRO A 91 -0.31 10.17 -6.21
CA PRO A 91 0.65 9.22 -5.68
C PRO A 91 0.49 8.93 -4.19
N VAL A 92 0.68 7.67 -3.83
CA VAL A 92 0.80 7.16 -2.45
C VAL A 92 2.14 6.45 -2.32
N ASP A 93 2.66 6.37 -1.09
CA ASP A 93 4.00 5.84 -0.86
C ASP A 93 3.99 4.30 -0.75
N VAL A 94 2.86 3.75 -0.29
CA VAL A 94 2.64 2.30 -0.17
C VAL A 94 1.21 1.97 -0.56
N VAL A 95 1.04 0.88 -1.30
CA VAL A 95 -0.26 0.26 -1.54
C VAL A 95 -0.12 -1.25 -1.59
N SER A 96 -1.02 -1.96 -0.92
CA SER A 96 -1.10 -3.41 -0.96
C SER A 96 -2.52 -3.88 -0.77
N THR A 97 -2.94 -4.88 -1.53
CA THR A 97 -4.15 -5.64 -1.23
C THR A 97 -3.84 -6.82 -0.32
N PHE A 98 -4.84 -7.26 0.42
CA PHE A 98 -4.76 -8.39 1.33
C PHE A 98 -5.50 -9.59 0.79
N VAL A 99 -4.85 -10.75 0.84
CA VAL A 99 -5.40 -12.00 0.31
C VAL A 99 -5.29 -13.13 1.33
N ILE A 100 -6.32 -13.98 1.42
CA ILE A 100 -6.27 -15.27 2.12
C ILE A 100 -6.32 -16.41 1.11
N GLY A 101 -5.35 -17.31 1.14
CA GLY A 101 -5.15 -18.26 0.04
C GLY A 101 -4.57 -17.51 -1.15
N ASP A 102 -5.13 -17.70 -2.35
CA ASP A 102 -4.55 -17.15 -3.58
C ASP A 102 -5.47 -16.17 -4.32
N ASP A 103 -6.75 -16.12 -3.95
CA ASP A 103 -7.80 -15.42 -4.71
C ASP A 103 -8.83 -14.67 -3.84
N ARG A 104 -8.82 -14.81 -2.51
CA ARG A 104 -9.80 -14.13 -1.64
C ARG A 104 -9.29 -12.80 -1.14
N PHE A 105 -9.80 -11.73 -1.72
CA PHE A 105 -9.59 -10.36 -1.25
C PHE A 105 -10.26 -10.15 0.11
N VAL A 106 -9.49 -9.66 1.08
CA VAL A 106 -9.96 -9.38 2.44
C VAL A 106 -9.66 -7.95 2.90
N GLY A 107 -9.16 -7.10 2.01
CA GLY A 107 -8.87 -5.71 2.35
C GLY A 107 -7.64 -5.17 1.63
N ALA A 108 -7.16 -4.02 2.10
CA ALA A 108 -5.99 -3.35 1.57
C ALA A 108 -5.36 -2.43 2.61
N LEU A 109 -4.12 -2.02 2.36
CA LEU A 109 -3.50 -0.86 3.00
C LEU A 109 -3.08 0.14 1.94
N THR A 110 -3.27 1.40 2.25
CA THR A 110 -2.72 2.54 1.51
C THR A 110 -1.99 3.41 2.52
N ALA A 111 -0.73 3.76 2.27
CA ALA A 111 0.07 4.54 3.20
C ALA A 111 0.76 5.75 2.56
N VAL A 112 0.95 6.78 3.38
CA VAL A 112 1.74 7.96 3.06
C VAL A 112 2.70 8.27 4.20
N HIS A 113 3.97 8.50 3.86
CA HIS A 113 4.98 8.95 4.82
C HIS A 113 4.88 10.45 5.08
N GLY A 114 5.42 10.87 6.22
CA GLY A 114 5.31 12.25 6.69
C GLY A 114 3.94 12.55 7.33
N ASP A 115 3.62 13.82 7.53
CA ASP A 115 2.51 14.21 8.41
C ASP A 115 1.20 14.54 7.68
N ASP A 116 1.23 14.62 6.34
CA ASP A 116 0.05 14.92 5.54
C ASP A 116 -0.82 13.68 5.29
N ARG A 117 -1.76 13.44 6.20
CA ARG A 117 -2.77 12.38 6.09
C ARG A 117 -3.88 12.66 5.08
N THR A 118 -4.00 13.90 4.56
CA THR A 118 -5.14 14.28 3.70
C THR A 118 -5.16 13.50 2.38
N ARG A 119 -3.98 13.05 1.93
CA ARG A 119 -3.79 12.13 0.78
C ARG A 119 -4.57 10.81 0.90
N LEU A 120 -4.96 10.40 2.12
CA LEU A 120 -5.72 9.17 2.39
C LEU A 120 -7.22 9.41 2.57
N GLY A 121 -7.70 10.65 2.50
CA GLY A 121 -9.10 10.99 2.81
C GLY A 121 -10.14 10.35 1.89
N HIS A 122 -9.74 9.84 0.72
CA HIS A 122 -10.60 9.18 -0.25
C HIS A 122 -10.01 7.85 -0.73
N ASP A 123 -9.57 6.99 0.20
CA ASP A 123 -9.11 5.64 -0.16
C ASP A 123 -10.23 4.87 -0.88
N PRO A 124 -10.07 4.50 -2.17
CA PRO A 124 -11.06 3.75 -2.94
C PRO A 124 -11.45 2.41 -2.32
N PHE A 125 -10.55 1.76 -1.56
CA PHE A 125 -10.85 0.51 -0.88
C PHE A 125 -11.84 0.69 0.29
N ALA A 126 -11.96 1.91 0.82
CA ALA A 126 -12.92 2.23 1.89
C ALA A 126 -14.39 2.09 1.45
N ALA A 127 -14.64 2.06 0.14
CA ALA A 127 -15.97 1.79 -0.43
C ALA A 127 -16.33 0.30 -0.40
N ILE A 128 -15.35 -0.60 -0.23
CA ILE A 128 -15.56 -2.06 -0.18
C ILE A 128 -15.74 -2.51 1.26
N PHE A 129 -14.77 -2.20 2.12
CA PHE A 129 -14.85 -2.45 3.57
C PHE A 129 -14.46 -1.19 4.33
N ARG A 130 -14.86 -1.08 5.61
CA ARG A 130 -14.58 0.09 6.44
C ARG A 130 -13.07 0.31 6.55
N ALA A 131 -12.61 1.51 6.19
CA ALA A 131 -11.25 1.97 6.44
C ALA A 131 -11.08 2.41 7.90
N ARG A 132 -9.93 2.06 8.48
CA ARG A 132 -9.41 2.64 9.72
C ARG A 132 -8.22 3.51 9.39
N LEU A 133 -8.32 4.81 9.67
CA LEU A 133 -7.18 5.70 9.56
C LEU A 133 -6.33 5.57 10.81
N ILE A 134 -5.07 5.15 10.62
CA ILE A 134 -4.13 4.89 11.72
C ILE A 134 -2.79 5.57 11.44
N ARG A 135 -2.08 5.94 12.50
CA ARG A 135 -0.69 6.38 12.43
C ARG A 135 0.19 5.23 12.88
N VAL A 136 0.98 4.69 11.96
CA VAL A 136 1.92 3.59 12.21
C VAL A 136 3.30 4.18 12.49
N GLY A 137 3.97 3.68 13.53
CA GLY A 137 5.34 4.04 13.86
C GLY A 137 6.35 3.58 12.79
N ALA A 138 7.62 3.94 12.99
CA ALA A 138 8.71 3.46 12.15
C ALA A 138 8.94 1.95 12.33
N GLY A 139 9.62 1.33 11.37
CA GLY A 139 10.11 -0.04 11.43
C GLY A 139 9.19 -1.10 10.83
N LEU A 140 8.22 -0.70 10.00
CA LEU A 140 7.32 -1.63 9.31
C LEU A 140 7.12 -1.33 7.84
N LEU A 141 6.77 -0.09 7.47
CA LEU A 141 6.33 0.23 6.12
C LEU A 141 7.46 0.87 5.31
N GLY A 142 7.86 0.20 4.23
CA GLY A 142 8.81 0.74 3.26
C GLY A 142 8.15 1.68 2.27
N ARG A 143 8.85 2.02 1.19
CA ARG A 143 8.27 2.68 0.01
C ARG A 143 8.14 1.68 -1.11
N THR A 144 6.94 1.55 -1.70
CA THR A 144 6.77 0.66 -2.84
C THR A 144 7.53 1.24 -4.04
N PRO A 145 8.52 0.53 -4.61
CA PRO A 145 9.28 1.05 -5.73
C PRO A 145 8.39 1.20 -6.97
N THR A 146 8.64 2.25 -7.77
CA THR A 146 8.01 2.43 -9.08
C THR A 146 8.27 1.17 -9.93
N PRO A 147 7.24 0.42 -10.32
CA PRO A 147 7.31 -0.69 -11.23
C PRO A 147 7.75 -0.23 -12.61
N VAL A 148 8.54 -1.09 -13.25
CA VAL A 148 9.07 -0.85 -14.59
C VAL A 148 8.04 -1.27 -15.65
N GLY A 149 7.39 -0.31 -16.30
CA GLY A 149 6.58 -0.54 -17.50
C GLY A 149 5.26 -1.32 -17.33
N PRO A 150 4.66 -1.83 -18.43
CA PRO A 150 3.39 -2.53 -18.39
C PRO A 150 3.52 -3.85 -17.63
N MET A 151 2.81 -3.97 -16.52
CA MET A 151 2.82 -5.15 -15.65
C MET A 151 1.46 -5.85 -15.66
N THR A 152 1.46 -7.17 -15.76
CA THR A 152 0.26 -8.00 -15.54
C THR A 152 0.05 -8.16 -14.05
N GLN A 153 -1.09 -7.70 -13.53
CA GLN A 153 -1.51 -7.99 -12.16
C GLN A 153 -1.54 -9.52 -11.95
N ARG A 154 -0.72 -10.02 -11.02
CA ARG A 154 -0.67 -11.45 -10.67
C ARG A 154 -1.57 -11.71 -9.47
N TYR A 155 -2.18 -12.90 -9.44
CA TYR A 155 -2.87 -13.41 -8.26
C TYR A 155 -1.88 -13.63 -7.11
N GLY A 156 -2.37 -13.45 -5.89
CA GLY A 156 -1.56 -13.42 -4.67
C GLY A 156 -1.14 -12.00 -4.28
N ALA A 157 -0.89 -11.78 -2.98
CA ALA A 157 -0.62 -10.43 -2.46
C ALA A 157 0.68 -9.78 -2.99
N ALA A 158 1.53 -10.53 -3.71
CA ALA A 158 2.60 -9.96 -4.50
C ALA A 158 1.99 -9.27 -5.73
N ASN A 159 1.58 -8.02 -5.55
CA ASN A 159 0.91 -7.24 -6.56
C ASN A 159 1.96 -6.59 -7.46
N PRO A 160 2.22 -7.04 -8.70
CA PRO A 160 2.97 -6.21 -9.63
C PRO A 160 2.08 -5.02 -10.02
N TRP A 161 2.04 -4.02 -9.15
CA TRP A 161 1.53 -2.70 -9.46
C TRP A 161 2.26 -2.23 -10.71
N PRO A 162 1.61 -1.54 -11.63
CA PRO A 162 2.24 -0.60 -12.54
C PRO A 162 2.18 0.78 -11.89
N TRP A 163 3.30 1.48 -11.77
CA TRP A 163 3.34 2.89 -11.32
C TRP A 163 3.89 3.81 -12.41
N ASP A 164 4.29 3.26 -13.56
CA ASP A 164 4.51 4.14 -14.70
C ASP A 164 3.18 4.41 -15.39
N ARG A 165 2.90 5.69 -15.62
CA ARG A 165 1.73 6.11 -16.39
C ARG A 165 1.98 5.69 -17.83
N PHE A 166 0.97 5.13 -18.49
CA PHE A 166 0.99 5.13 -19.94
C PHE A 166 1.08 6.59 -20.40
N PRO A 167 2.01 6.97 -21.29
CA PRO A 167 1.89 8.25 -21.95
C PRO A 167 0.51 8.30 -22.59
N ASP A 168 -0.23 9.36 -22.32
CA ASP A 168 -1.52 9.58 -22.94
C ASP A 168 -1.32 9.55 -24.46
N PRO A 169 -1.95 8.62 -25.20
CA PRO A 169 -1.75 8.48 -26.64
C PRO A 169 -2.24 9.71 -27.42
N PHE A 170 -2.93 10.64 -26.76
CA PHE A 170 -3.37 11.91 -27.32
C PHE A 170 -2.56 13.13 -26.84
N THR A 171 -1.54 12.92 -25.99
CA THR A 171 -0.56 13.96 -25.71
C THR A 171 0.43 13.98 -26.87
N PRO A 172 0.49 15.06 -27.68
CA PRO A 172 1.46 15.15 -28.75
C PRO A 172 2.88 15.09 -28.16
N ASP A 173 3.73 14.24 -28.75
CA ASP A 173 5.12 14.08 -28.36
C ASP A 173 5.82 15.45 -28.26
N GLY A 174 6.32 15.76 -27.07
CA GLY A 174 7.36 16.79 -26.92
C GLY A 174 7.08 17.93 -25.95
N VAL A 175 6.87 17.64 -24.66
CA VAL A 175 7.37 18.52 -23.59
C VAL A 175 7.82 17.66 -22.39
N HIS A 176 9.11 17.33 -22.36
CA HIS A 176 9.77 16.97 -21.10
C HIS A 176 9.95 18.28 -20.31
N PRO A 177 9.46 18.42 -19.06
CA PRO A 177 9.84 19.56 -18.24
C PRO A 177 11.33 19.41 -17.88
N ALA A 178 12.16 20.21 -18.52
CA ALA A 178 13.58 20.29 -18.27
C ALA A 178 13.85 20.78 -16.84
N ARG A 179 14.89 20.16 -16.26
CA ARG A 179 15.49 20.47 -14.97
C ARG A 179 16.03 21.91 -14.94
N HIS A 180 16.09 22.47 -13.73
CA HIS A 180 16.68 23.77 -13.38
C HIS A 180 18.00 24.12 -14.09
N GLY A 181 18.18 25.41 -14.39
CA GLY A 181 19.49 26.04 -14.55
C GLY A 181 19.48 27.23 -15.52
N ILE A 182 19.03 28.40 -15.08
CA ILE A 182 19.42 29.65 -15.75
C ILE A 182 20.59 30.22 -14.93
N GLY A 183 21.79 29.89 -15.40
CA GLY A 183 23.01 30.62 -15.06
C GLY A 183 23.03 31.95 -15.80
N ASP A 184 23.48 32.97 -15.09
CA ASP A 184 23.68 34.33 -15.57
C ASP A 184 24.77 34.46 -16.64
N ALA A 185 24.56 35.51 -17.45
CA ALA A 185 25.52 36.34 -18.19
C ALA A 185 26.07 35.85 -19.54
N PRO A 186 26.61 36.74 -20.39
CA PRO A 186 26.25 38.15 -20.70
C PRO A 186 26.15 38.37 -22.23
N HIS A 187 25.78 39.57 -22.70
CA HIS A 187 26.54 40.33 -23.71
C HIS A 187 25.77 41.53 -24.31
N CYS A 188 26.51 42.65 -24.37
CA CYS A 188 26.41 43.82 -25.25
C CYS A 188 25.32 44.87 -24.97
#